data_AF-A0A9D5VIR1-F1
#
_entry.id   AF-A0A9D5VIR1-F1
#
_cell.length_a   1.000
_cell.length_b   1.000
_cell.length_c   1.000
_cell.angle_alpha   90.00
_cell.angle_beta   90.00
_cell.angle_gamma   90.00
#
_symmetry.space_group_name_H-M   'P 1'
#
loop_
_entity.id
_entity.type
_entity.pdbx_description
1 polymer ?
#
loop_
_entity_poly.entity_id
_entity_poly.type
_entity_poly.pdbx_seq_one_letter_code
_entity_poly.pdbx_strand_id
1 'polypeptide(L)'
;EDYGPYLKRLVFEMKDHGISYVETLININSDSTIEYLLQNNFLPSALCPALEHKNGKYYDYLFLSRTMQPLDFSGMQIDSAFSPYIHQYINLWIDMHVSSVNVWPTHLKVPTLF
;
A
#
# COMPACT_ATOMS: atom_id res chain seq x y z
N GLU A 1 -12.45 -14.38 -14.43
CA GLU A 1 -11.52 -13.98 -15.49
C GLU A 1 -10.28 -13.40 -14.83
N ASP A 2 -9.08 -13.77 -15.29
CA ASP A 2 -7.82 -13.23 -14.74
C ASP A 2 -7.56 -11.85 -15.33
N TYR A 3 -7.95 -10.81 -14.58
CA TYR A 3 -7.70 -9.41 -14.96
C TYR A 3 -6.31 -8.91 -14.52
N GLY A 4 -5.50 -9.76 -13.88
CA GLY A 4 -4.13 -9.50 -13.41
C GLY A 4 -3.25 -8.72 -14.38
N PRO A 5 -3.16 -9.15 -15.65
CA PRO A 5 -2.31 -8.49 -16.64
C PRO A 5 -2.73 -7.05 -16.96
N TYR A 6 -4.04 -6.75 -16.92
CA TYR A 6 -4.56 -5.43 -17.27
C TYR A 6 -4.29 -4.40 -16.18
N LEU A 7 -4.43 -4.77 -14.91
CA LEU A 7 -4.16 -3.85 -13.80
C LEU A 7 -2.68 -3.47 -13.75
N LYS A 8 -1.77 -4.45 -13.89
CA LYS A 8 -0.32 -4.18 -13.91
C LYS A 8 0.06 -3.26 -15.06
N ARG A 9 -0.49 -3.49 -16.26
CA ARG A 9 -0.27 -2.64 -17.42
C ARG A 9 -0.81 -1.23 -17.19
N LEU A 10 -2.04 -1.09 -16.70
CA LEU A 10 -2.64 0.21 -16.40
C LEU A 10 -1.78 1.02 -15.43
N VAL A 11 -1.34 0.39 -14.34
CA VAL A 11 -0.50 1.02 -13.33
C VAL A 11 0.86 1.45 -13.91
N PHE A 12 1.44 0.63 -14.78
CA PHE A 12 2.69 0.97 -15.48
C PHE A 12 2.51 2.20 -16.39
N GLU A 13 1.46 2.22 -17.22
CA GLU A 13 1.15 3.35 -18.09
C GLU A 13 0.88 4.63 -17.29
N MET A 14 0.16 4.53 -16.16
CA MET A 14 -0.08 5.65 -15.26
C MET A 14 1.22 6.25 -14.72
N LYS A 15 2.17 5.40 -14.32
CA LYS A 15 3.50 5.83 -13.88
C LYS A 15 4.24 6.59 -14.98
N ASP A 16 4.20 6.10 -16.22
CA ASP A 16 4.86 6.77 -17.36
C ASP A 16 4.24 8.15 -17.68
N HIS A 17 2.97 8.35 -17.32
CA HIS A 17 2.29 9.65 -17.42
C HIS A 17 2.50 10.54 -16.17
N GLY A 18 3.37 10.16 -15.24
CA GLY A 18 3.71 10.97 -14.07
C GLY A 18 2.70 10.89 -12.92
N ILE A 19 1.82 9.89 -12.90
CA ILE A 19 0.90 9.66 -11.79
C ILE A 19 1.68 9.07 -10.60
N SER A 20 1.64 9.75 -9.46
CA SER A 20 2.43 9.38 -8.28
C SER A 20 1.82 8.22 -7.47
N TYR A 21 0.50 8.08 -7.47
CA TYR A 21 -0.20 7.01 -6.76
C TYR A 21 -1.59 6.74 -7.35
N VAL A 22 -2.12 5.55 -7.08
CA VAL A 22 -3.49 5.14 -7.41
C VAL A 22 -4.18 4.73 -6.11
N GLU A 23 -5.43 5.11 -5.95
CA GLU A 23 -6.25 4.73 -4.80
C GLU A 23 -7.57 4.14 -5.25
N THR A 24 -8.04 3.16 -4.50
CA THR A 24 -9.30 2.45 -4.74
C THR A 24 -10.15 2.51 -3.48
N LEU A 25 -11.46 2.58 -3.66
CA LEU A 25 -12.46 2.58 -2.59
C LEU A 25 -13.33 1.34 -2.77
N ILE A 26 -13.18 0.36 -1.88
CA ILE A 26 -13.78 -0.97 -2.01
C ILE A 26 -14.66 -1.27 -0.81
N ASN A 27 -15.84 -1.83 -1.03
CA ASN A 27 -16.69 -2.29 0.06
C ASN A 27 -15.97 -3.40 0.84
N ILE A 28 -15.90 -3.30 2.17
CA ILE A 28 -15.11 -4.23 2.99
C ILE A 28 -15.53 -5.70 2.84
N ASN A 29 -16.77 -5.96 2.42
CA ASN A 29 -17.29 -7.31 2.21
C ASN A 29 -16.87 -7.94 0.86
N SER A 30 -15.99 -7.27 0.10
CA SER A 30 -15.54 -7.72 -1.22
C SER A 30 -14.18 -8.43 -1.13
N ASP A 31 -14.11 -9.50 -0.34
CA ASP A 31 -12.87 -10.20 0.04
C ASP A 31 -11.97 -10.51 -1.17
N SER A 32 -12.55 -11.10 -2.22
CA SER A 32 -11.81 -11.45 -3.46
C SER A 32 -11.17 -10.25 -4.15
N THR A 33 -11.83 -9.09 -4.12
CA THR A 33 -11.29 -7.85 -4.70
C THR A 33 -10.18 -7.28 -3.83
N ILE A 34 -10.35 -7.33 -2.51
CA ILE A 34 -9.36 -6.88 -1.53
C ILE A 34 -8.10 -7.74 -1.65
N GLU A 35 -8.22 -9.06 -1.61
CA GLU A 35 -7.10 -9.99 -1.77
C GLU A 35 -6.35 -9.77 -3.08
N TYR A 36 -7.08 -9.60 -4.18
CA TYR A 36 -6.47 -9.33 -5.48
C TYR A 36 -5.69 -8.01 -5.52
N LEU A 37 -6.21 -6.95 -4.89
CA LEU A 37 -5.51 -5.67 -4.80
C LEU A 37 -4.25 -5.76 -3.91
N LEU A 38 -4.35 -6.45 -2.76
CA LEU A 38 -3.21 -6.71 -1.86
C LEU A 38 -2.09 -7.48 -2.60
N GLN A 39 -2.46 -8.51 -3.37
CA GLN A 39 -1.51 -9.27 -4.21
C GLN A 39 -0.87 -8.43 -5.32
N ASN A 40 -1.47 -7.29 -5.70
CA ASN A 40 -0.98 -6.34 -6.69
C ASN A 40 -0.37 -5.08 -6.06
N ASN A 41 0.12 -5.19 -4.83
CA ASN A 41 0.87 -4.17 -4.09
C ASN A 41 0.05 -2.90 -3.74
N PHE A 42 -1.26 -3.03 -3.57
CA PHE A 42 -2.04 -2.00 -2.91
C PHE A 42 -1.98 -2.20 -1.40
N LEU A 43 -1.77 -1.11 -0.66
CA LEU A 43 -1.71 -1.08 0.79
C LEU A 43 -3.02 -0.52 1.35
N PRO A 44 -3.59 -1.12 2.41
CA PRO A 44 -4.74 -0.54 3.09
C PRO A 44 -4.31 0.78 3.73
N SER A 45 -4.98 1.86 3.36
CA SER A 45 -4.62 3.22 3.77
C SER A 45 -5.62 3.84 4.75
N ALA A 46 -6.91 3.51 4.64
CA ALA A 46 -7.93 3.97 5.58
C ALA A 46 -9.17 3.09 5.58
N LEU A 47 -9.82 2.97 6.75
CA LEU A 47 -11.16 2.40 6.87
C LEU A 47 -12.19 3.54 6.99
N CYS A 48 -13.25 3.45 6.21
CA CYS A 48 -14.36 4.40 6.19
C CYS A 48 -15.66 3.71 6.62
N PRO A 49 -15.99 3.73 7.92
CA PRO A 49 -17.18 3.09 8.44
C PRO A 49 -18.45 3.83 7.99
N ALA A 50 -19.51 3.08 7.71
CA ALA A 50 -20.85 3.56 7.36
C ALA A 50 -20.89 4.60 6.22
N LEU A 51 -19.95 4.53 5.28
CA LEU A 51 -19.80 5.50 4.20
C LEU A 51 -21.02 5.55 3.26
N GLU A 52 -21.63 4.40 3.00
CA GLU A 52 -22.82 4.29 2.14
C GLU A 52 -24.00 3.73 2.92
N HIS A 53 -25.18 4.34 2.76
CA HIS A 53 -26.43 3.78 3.24
C HIS A 53 -27.28 3.31 2.05
N LYS A 54 -27.58 2.01 2.00
CA LYS A 54 -28.33 1.39 0.91
C LYS A 54 -29.20 0.26 1.43
N ASN A 55 -30.45 0.19 0.97
CA ASN A 55 -31.42 -0.84 1.38
C ASN A 55 -31.59 -0.99 2.91
N GLY A 56 -31.52 0.13 3.65
CA GLY A 56 -31.64 0.12 5.11
C GLY A 56 -30.40 -0.39 5.86
N LYS A 57 -29.26 -0.55 5.19
CA LYS A 57 -28.01 -0.99 5.77
C LYS A 57 -26.90 0.02 5.50
N TYR A 58 -26.02 0.20 6.47
CA TYR A 58 -24.77 0.95 6.32
C TYR A 58 -23.65 0.01 5.88
N TYR A 59 -22.81 0.50 4.98
CA TYR A 59 -21.70 -0.23 4.42
C TYR A 59 -20.39 0.49 4.69
N ASP A 60 -19.43 -0.29 5.18
CA ASP A 60 -18.07 0.16 5.42
C ASP A 60 -17.24 -0.05 4.15
N TYR A 61 -16.31 0.88 3.94
CA TYR A 61 -15.43 0.88 2.80
C TYR A 61 -13.97 0.95 3.24
N LEU A 62 -13.10 0.36 2.45
CA LEU A 62 -11.66 0.33 2.64
C LEU A 62 -11.01 1.10 1.50
N PHE A 63 -10.13 2.04 1.86
CA PHE A 63 -9.19 2.63 0.92
C PHE A 63 -7.95 1.75 0.81
N LEU A 64 -7.58 1.45 -0.43
CA LEU A 64 -6.40 0.69 -0.80
C LEU A 64 -5.60 1.52 -1.80
N SER A 65 -4.36 1.85 -1.48
CA SER A 65 -3.53 2.78 -2.26
C SER A 65 -2.22 2.11 -2.67
N ARG A 66 -1.78 2.39 -3.90
CA ARG A 66 -0.49 1.94 -4.44
C ARG A 66 0.30 3.14 -4.91
N THR A 67 1.51 3.32 -4.39
CA THR A 67 2.42 4.38 -4.84
C THR A 67 3.30 3.89 -6.00
N MET A 68 3.63 4.78 -6.93
CA MET A 68 4.55 4.50 -8.05
C MET A 68 6.00 4.89 -7.75
N GLN A 69 6.18 5.61 -6.65
CA GLN A 69 7.45 6.08 -6.13
C GLN A 69 7.62 5.62 -4.67
N PRO A 70 8.87 5.47 -4.19
CA PRO A 70 9.13 5.27 -2.77
C PRO A 70 8.47 6.38 -1.95
N LEU A 71 7.88 6.01 -0.82
CA LEU A 71 7.34 6.99 0.11
C LEU A 71 8.48 7.80 0.72
N ASP A 72 8.41 9.12 0.57
CA ASP A 72 9.31 10.05 1.22
C ASP A 72 8.58 10.72 2.39
N PHE A 73 9.01 10.39 3.60
CA PHE A 73 8.48 10.96 4.85
C PHE A 73 9.36 12.10 5.38
N SER A 74 10.42 12.49 4.67
CA SER A 74 11.33 13.53 5.12
C SER A 74 10.62 14.87 5.30
N GLY A 75 10.80 15.50 6.47
CA GLY A 75 10.17 16.78 6.78
C GLY A 75 8.67 16.73 7.11
N MET A 76 8.05 15.55 7.13
CA MET A 76 6.64 15.42 7.52
C MET A 76 6.46 15.72 9.01
N GLN A 77 5.65 16.73 9.33
CA GLN A 77 5.25 17.01 10.71
C GLN A 77 3.92 16.34 10.98
N ILE A 78 3.94 15.39 11.92
CA ILE A 78 2.77 14.60 12.30
C ILE A 78 2.53 14.82 13.78
N ASP A 79 1.29 15.07 14.16
CA ASP A 79 0.93 15.08 15.57
C ASP A 79 1.27 13.71 16.18
N SER A 80 1.93 13.73 17.33
CA SER A 80 2.36 12.54 18.07
C SER A 80 1.22 11.52 18.28
N ALA A 81 -0.04 11.97 18.38
CA ALA A 81 -1.21 11.11 18.50
C ALA A 81 -1.37 10.16 17.29
N PHE A 82 -0.89 10.54 16.11
CA PHE A 82 -0.98 9.72 14.90
C PHE A 82 0.25 8.83 14.66
N SER A 83 1.31 8.97 15.46
CA SER A 83 2.55 8.19 15.32
C SER A 83 2.31 6.67 15.23
N PRO A 84 1.42 6.05 16.03
CA PRO A 84 1.17 4.61 15.95
C PRO A 84 0.66 4.16 14.57
N TYR A 85 -0.20 4.96 13.94
CA TYR A 85 -0.79 4.64 12.63
C TYR A 85 0.24 4.77 11.51
N ILE A 86 1.10 5.79 11.59
CA ILE A 86 2.18 5.99 10.63
C ILE A 86 3.19 4.85 10.71
N HIS A 87 3.58 4.44 11.92
CA HIS A 87 4.45 3.29 12.09
C HIS A 87 3.82 2.00 11.55
N GLN A 88 2.52 1.78 11.77
CA GLN A 88 1.83 0.63 11.21
C GLN A 88 1.86 0.64 9.67
N TYR A 89 1.58 1.78 9.05
CA TYR A 89 1.61 1.93 7.60
C TYR A 89 3.02 1.72 7.03
N ILE A 90 4.06 2.27 7.68
CA ILE A 90 5.46 2.06 7.31
C ILE A 90 5.83 0.58 7.39
N ASN A 91 5.46 -0.11 8.47
CA ASN A 91 5.75 -1.54 8.63
C ASN A 91 5.08 -2.37 7.53
N LEU A 92 3.81 -2.10 7.22
CA LEU A 92 3.10 -2.76 6.11
C LEU A 92 3.80 -2.52 4.76
N TRP A 93 4.27 -1.29 4.52
CA TRP A 93 5.01 -0.97 3.30
C TRP A 93 6.34 -1.71 3.22
N ILE A 94 7.10 -1.77 4.33
CA ILE A 94 8.37 -2.51 4.43
C ILE A 94 8.11 -4.00 4.17
N ASP A 95 7.11 -4.58 4.84
CA ASP A 95 6.76 -5.99 4.69
C ASP A 95 6.43 -6.35 3.23
N MET A 96 5.77 -5.43 2.52
CA MET A 96 5.38 -5.61 1.13
C MET A 96 6.53 -5.43 0.12
N HIS A 97 7.44 -4.47 0.34
CA HIS A 97 8.45 -4.07 -0.65
C HIS A 97 9.88 -4.51 -0.33
N VAL A 98 10.23 -4.67 0.95
CA VAL A 98 11.61 -4.98 1.39
C VAL A 98 11.79 -6.49 1.61
N SER A 99 10.78 -7.18 2.14
CA SER A 99 10.82 -8.64 2.35
C SER A 99 10.93 -9.46 1.07
N SER A 100 10.58 -8.86 -0.07
CA SER A 100 10.68 -9.48 -1.40
C SER A 100 12.06 -9.28 -2.05
N VAL A 101 12.95 -8.47 -1.43
CA VAL A 101 14.33 -8.29 -1.87
C VAL A 101 15.16 -9.46 -1.33
N ASN A 102 15.56 -10.39 -2.21
CA ASN A 102 16.60 -11.36 -1.91
C ASN A 102 17.93 -10.60 -1.71
N VAL A 103 18.24 -10.25 -0.47
CA VAL A 103 19.59 -9.85 -0.07
C VAL A 103 20.49 -11.09 -0.17
N TRP A 104 21.34 -11.11 -1.17
CA TRP A 104 22.45 -12.07 -1.22
C TRP A 104 23.33 -11.79 0.01
N PRO A 105 23.67 -12.79 0.83
CA PRO A 105 24.53 -12.58 1.97
C PRO A 105 25.94 -12.28 1.45
N THR A 106 26.26 -11.00 1.28
CA THR A 106 27.64 -10.58 1.13
C THR A 106 28.31 -10.79 2.47
N HIS A 107 29.05 -11.90 2.59
CA HIS A 107 30.13 -12.06 3.55
C HIS A 107 31.24 -11.03 3.26
N LEU A 108 30.95 -9.76 3.48
CA LEU A 108 31.95 -8.71 3.58
C LEU A 108 32.11 -8.41 5.07
N LYS A 109 33.10 -9.09 5.67
CA LYS A 109 33.69 -8.65 6.93
C LYS A 109 34.09 -7.19 6.76
N VAL A 110 33.34 -6.28 7.37
CA VAL A 110 33.80 -4.92 7.56
C VAL A 110 34.99 -5.00 8.53
N PRO A 111 36.21 -4.62 8.14
CA PRO A 111 37.29 -4.55 9.11
C PRO A 111 37.00 -3.37 10.03
N THR A 112 36.85 -3.66 11.32
CA THR A 112 36.90 -2.64 12.37
C THR A 112 38.23 -1.91 12.24
N LEU A 113 38.18 -0.61 11.93
CA LEU A 113 39.31 0.28 12.03
C LEU A 113 38.90 1.49 12.87
N PHE A 114 39.44 1.47 14.10
CA PHE A 114 39.55 2.49 15.13
C PHE A 114 38.29 2.84 15.95
#